data_AF-A0A2G9MU21-F1
#
_entry.id   AF-A0A2G9MU21-F1
#
_cell.length_a   1.000
_cell.length_b   1.000
_cell.length_c   1.000
_cell.angle_alpha   90.00
_cell.angle_beta   90.00
_cell.angle_gamma   90.00
#
_symmetry.space_group_name_H-M   'P 1'
#
loop_
_entity.id
_entity.type
_entity.pdbx_description
1 polymer ?
#
loop_
_entity_poly.entity_id
_entity_poly.type
_entity_poly.pdbx_seq_one_letter_code
_entity_poly.pdbx_strand_id
1 'polypeptide(L)'
;MSEINISDLNKADVLAVLYNASKPMGLGFMHYDTTPMNREQAQKLLDTGHTEFDYLKGRPMKVVIAGDHMNSEMYDSYHGEGALQKAIESLRSTGQSYNDQVKQTHIAGTKKSIEQLTGSGQLFEPTRVSTHSNMKIYELGMADMLGVLGPKVNEAVKKLDDLKKE
;
A
#
# COMPACT_ATOMS: atom_id res chain seq x y z
N MET A 1 -10.79 -17.56 -1.75
CA MET A 1 -11.35 -16.35 -1.14
C MET A 1 -11.42 -16.59 0.35
N SER A 2 -10.72 -15.78 1.15
CA SER A 2 -10.74 -15.89 2.61
C SER A 2 -11.53 -14.72 3.18
N GLU A 3 -12.63 -15.03 3.85
CA GLU A 3 -13.41 -14.05 4.60
C GLU A 3 -12.87 -13.98 6.03
N ILE A 4 -12.52 -12.78 6.47
CA ILE A 4 -11.87 -12.56 7.76
C ILE A 4 -12.85 -11.81 8.67
N ASN A 5 -13.28 -12.46 9.75
CA ASN A 5 -14.06 -11.84 10.80
C ASN A 5 -13.21 -10.75 11.50
N ILE A 6 -13.81 -9.61 11.85
CA ILE A 6 -13.24 -8.46 12.56
C ILE A 6 -14.26 -7.83 13.53
N SER A 7 -15.27 -8.58 13.98
CA SER A 7 -16.30 -8.10 14.91
C SER A 7 -15.75 -7.78 16.30
N ASP A 8 -14.65 -8.44 16.68
CA ASP A 8 -13.93 -8.27 17.94
C ASP A 8 -12.96 -7.07 17.93
N LEU A 9 -12.81 -6.37 16.79
CA LEU A 9 -11.79 -5.35 16.59
C LEU A 9 -12.39 -3.96 16.37
N ASN A 10 -11.69 -2.95 16.87
CA ASN A 10 -11.98 -1.56 16.55
C ASN A 10 -11.65 -1.29 15.06
N LYS A 11 -12.63 -0.75 14.32
CA LYS A 11 -12.51 -0.53 12.86
C LYS A 11 -11.40 0.46 12.48
N ALA A 12 -11.12 1.45 13.33
CA ALA A 12 -10.01 2.38 13.09
C ALA A 12 -8.65 1.69 13.27
N ASP A 13 -8.51 0.77 14.22
CA ASP A 13 -7.29 -0.04 14.32
C ASP A 13 -7.12 -0.99 13.14
N VAL A 14 -8.22 -1.56 12.64
CA VAL A 14 -8.22 -2.39 11.42
C VAL A 14 -7.72 -1.58 10.23
N LEU A 15 -8.26 -0.38 10.01
CA LEU A 15 -7.77 0.49 8.94
C LEU A 15 -6.29 0.83 9.11
N ALA A 16 -5.89 1.22 10.33
CA ALA A 16 -4.52 1.60 10.63
C ALA A 16 -3.53 0.45 10.41
N VAL A 17 -3.83 -0.77 10.90
CA VAL A 17 -2.91 -1.91 10.76
C VAL A 17 -2.74 -2.34 9.31
N LEU A 18 -3.82 -2.33 8.52
CA LEU A 18 -3.76 -2.64 7.09
C LEU A 18 -2.98 -1.58 6.33
N TYR A 19 -3.23 -0.29 6.60
CA TYR A 19 -2.46 0.79 6.00
C TYR A 19 -0.97 0.66 6.35
N ASN A 20 -0.66 0.42 7.62
CA ASN A 20 0.71 0.30 8.11
C ASN A 20 1.43 -0.90 7.52
N ALA A 21 0.75 -2.01 7.27
CA ALA A 21 1.31 -3.19 6.62
C ALA A 21 1.45 -3.03 5.09
N SER A 22 0.68 -2.13 4.47
CA SER A 22 0.65 -1.93 3.02
C SER A 22 1.91 -1.24 2.49
N LYS A 23 2.31 -1.55 1.26
CA LYS A 23 3.45 -0.93 0.55
C LYS A 23 2.98 0.04 -0.55
N PRO A 24 3.74 1.09 -0.90
CA PRO A 24 3.47 1.89 -2.09
C PRO A 24 3.74 1.10 -3.38
N MET A 25 3.11 1.48 -4.49
CA MET A 25 3.33 0.83 -5.81
C MET A 25 3.27 1.84 -6.95
N GLY A 26 4.19 1.73 -7.93
CA GLY A 26 4.20 2.51 -9.17
C GLY A 26 4.07 4.02 -8.93
N LEU A 27 3.06 4.65 -9.53
CA LEU A 27 2.76 6.07 -9.35
C LEU A 27 2.39 6.46 -7.91
N GLY A 28 2.03 5.49 -7.06
CA GLY A 28 1.76 5.70 -5.64
C GLY A 28 2.94 6.30 -4.87
N PHE A 29 4.19 6.12 -5.35
CA PHE A 29 5.35 6.77 -4.76
C PHE A 29 5.26 8.31 -4.75
N MET A 30 4.47 8.94 -5.63
CA MET A 30 4.25 10.40 -5.60
C MET A 30 3.58 10.89 -4.30
N HIS A 31 2.77 10.04 -3.67
CA HIS A 31 2.01 10.35 -2.46
C HIS A 31 2.50 9.56 -1.24
N TYR A 32 3.59 8.82 -1.37
CA TYR A 32 4.06 7.92 -0.33
C TYR A 32 4.58 8.71 0.87
N ASP A 33 3.99 8.40 2.02
CA ASP A 33 4.35 8.89 3.34
C ASP A 33 4.71 7.69 4.21
N THR A 34 5.91 7.69 4.81
CA THR A 34 6.40 6.61 5.66
C THR A 34 5.80 6.63 7.05
N THR A 35 5.19 7.74 7.48
CA THR A 35 4.62 7.86 8.81
C THR A 35 3.49 6.84 9.00
N PRO A 36 3.57 5.98 10.03
CA PRO A 36 2.49 5.07 10.38
C PRO A 36 1.21 5.83 10.72
N MET A 37 0.07 5.27 10.32
CA MET A 37 -1.24 5.74 10.73
C MET A 37 -1.53 5.25 12.15
N ASN A 38 -1.96 6.16 13.01
CA ASN A 38 -2.48 5.83 14.34
C ASN A 38 -4.01 5.71 14.34
N ARG A 39 -4.58 5.23 15.45
CA ARG A 39 -6.04 5.04 15.61
C ARG A 39 -6.82 6.33 15.37
N GLU A 40 -6.37 7.46 15.91
CA GLU A 40 -7.10 8.73 15.79
C GLU A 40 -7.17 9.22 14.33
N GLN A 41 -6.09 9.07 13.57
CA GLN A 41 -6.05 9.42 12.15
C GLN A 41 -6.97 8.51 11.35
N ALA A 42 -6.98 7.20 11.63
CA ALA A 42 -7.89 6.26 11.00
C ALA A 42 -9.35 6.55 11.35
N GLN A 43 -9.64 6.86 12.62
CA GLN A 43 -10.99 7.19 13.08
C GLN A 43 -11.50 8.45 12.38
N LYS A 44 -10.67 9.49 12.24
CA LYS A 44 -11.02 10.70 11.50
C LYS A 44 -11.40 10.42 10.04
N LEU A 45 -10.79 9.42 9.40
CA LEU A 45 -11.19 9.01 8.04
C LEU A 45 -12.56 8.33 8.06
N LEU A 46 -12.78 7.41 8.99
CA LEU A 46 -14.06 6.70 9.12
C LEU A 46 -15.21 7.62 9.52
N ASP A 47 -14.95 8.65 10.34
CA ASP A 47 -15.94 9.64 10.77
C ASP A 47 -16.50 10.47 9.61
N THR A 48 -15.82 10.49 8.45
CA THR A 48 -16.37 11.09 7.23
C THR A 48 -17.49 10.27 6.59
N GLY A 49 -17.77 9.07 7.12
CA GLY A 49 -18.66 8.08 6.51
C GLY A 49 -18.02 7.24 5.41
N HIS A 50 -16.73 7.46 5.12
CA HIS A 50 -16.00 6.72 4.10
C HIS A 50 -15.40 5.43 4.69
N THR A 51 -15.91 4.29 4.22
CA THR A 51 -15.51 2.95 4.70
C THR A 51 -14.85 2.08 3.63
N GLU A 52 -14.74 2.55 2.40
CA GLU A 52 -14.18 1.81 1.27
C GLU A 52 -12.90 2.47 0.79
N PHE A 53 -11.76 1.78 0.88
CA PHE A 53 -10.46 2.36 0.58
C PHE A 53 -9.83 1.62 -0.58
N ASP A 54 -9.77 2.24 -1.75
CA ASP A 54 -9.03 1.73 -2.89
C ASP A 54 -7.53 2.03 -2.78
N TYR A 55 -7.20 3.27 -2.40
CA TYR A 55 -5.85 3.77 -2.20
C TYR A 55 -5.81 4.72 -1.01
N LEU A 56 -4.71 4.69 -0.26
CA LEU A 56 -4.47 5.62 0.83
C LEU A 56 -2.99 6.02 0.86
N LYS A 57 -2.70 7.31 0.68
CA LYS A 57 -1.33 7.88 0.63
C LYS A 57 -0.35 7.06 -0.22
N GLY A 58 -0.77 6.74 -1.45
CA GLY A 58 0.06 6.00 -2.41
C GLY A 58 0.12 4.48 -2.22
N ARG A 59 -0.60 3.93 -1.24
CA ARG A 59 -0.67 2.49 -0.96
C ARG A 59 -2.01 1.93 -1.47
N PRO A 60 -2.03 0.90 -2.34
CA PRO A 60 -3.27 0.22 -2.68
C PRO A 60 -3.82 -0.44 -1.42
N MET A 61 -5.10 -0.23 -1.13
CA MET A 61 -5.77 -0.78 0.03
C MET A 61 -6.77 -1.85 -0.43
N LYS A 62 -7.72 -1.50 -1.30
CA LYS A 62 -8.75 -2.41 -1.83
C LYS A 62 -9.54 -3.15 -0.76
N VAL A 63 -9.96 -2.42 0.27
CA VAL A 63 -10.71 -2.97 1.42
C VAL A 63 -11.98 -2.18 1.72
N VAL A 64 -12.95 -2.87 2.31
CA VAL A 64 -14.18 -2.30 2.85
C VAL A 64 -14.21 -2.58 4.35
N ILE A 65 -14.43 -1.53 5.16
CA ILE A 65 -14.40 -1.56 6.63
C ILE A 65 -15.73 -1.02 7.18
N ALA A 66 -16.84 -1.63 6.77
CA ALA A 66 -18.20 -1.22 7.17
C ALA A 66 -18.92 -2.26 8.05
N GLY A 67 -18.47 -3.51 8.04
CA GLY A 67 -19.12 -4.62 8.74
C GLY A 67 -18.14 -5.46 9.54
N ASP A 68 -18.58 -6.66 9.90
CA ASP A 68 -17.83 -7.59 10.75
C ASP A 68 -16.96 -8.57 9.98
N HIS A 69 -17.00 -8.55 8.66
CA HIS A 69 -16.22 -9.44 7.81
C HIS A 69 -15.54 -8.63 6.71
N MET A 70 -14.35 -9.08 6.32
CA MET A 70 -13.57 -8.48 5.24
C MET A 70 -13.19 -9.56 4.22
N ASN A 71 -13.26 -9.21 2.93
CA ASN A 71 -12.73 -10.02 1.86
C ASN A 71 -11.23 -9.70 1.66
N SER A 72 -10.37 -10.73 1.71
CA SER A 72 -8.92 -10.56 1.55
C SER A 72 -8.43 -10.49 0.10
N GLU A 73 -9.21 -10.94 -0.87
CA GLU A 73 -8.75 -11.24 -2.24
C GLU A 73 -8.03 -10.06 -2.89
N MET A 74 -8.67 -8.88 -2.89
CA MET A 74 -8.09 -7.72 -3.55
C MET A 74 -6.88 -7.19 -2.77
N TYR A 75 -6.94 -7.09 -1.44
CA TYR A 75 -5.80 -6.66 -0.64
C TYR A 75 -4.58 -7.59 -0.84
N ASP A 76 -4.80 -8.90 -0.75
CA ASP A 76 -3.77 -9.92 -0.89
C ASP A 76 -3.15 -9.93 -2.30
N SER A 77 -3.92 -9.61 -3.35
CA SER A 77 -3.39 -9.52 -4.72
C SER A 77 -2.27 -8.48 -4.88
N TYR A 78 -2.30 -7.41 -4.07
CA TYR A 78 -1.25 -6.38 -4.05
C TYR A 78 -0.18 -6.68 -3.01
N HIS A 79 -0.55 -7.21 -1.85
CA HIS A 79 0.36 -7.31 -0.69
C HIS A 79 0.97 -8.69 -0.46
N GLY A 80 0.47 -9.71 -1.14
CA GLY A 80 0.86 -11.11 -1.02
C GLY A 80 -0.27 -11.95 -0.41
N GLU A 81 -0.28 -13.24 -0.70
CA GLU A 81 -1.26 -14.19 -0.18
C GLU A 81 -1.28 -14.18 1.36
N GLY A 82 -2.47 -14.05 1.95
CA GLY A 82 -2.68 -14.02 3.40
C GLY A 82 -2.21 -12.74 4.09
N ALA A 83 -1.87 -11.68 3.35
CA ALA A 83 -1.39 -10.42 3.92
C ALA A 83 -2.43 -9.75 4.82
N LEU A 84 -3.72 -9.76 4.44
CA LEU A 84 -4.79 -9.21 5.27
C LEU A 84 -4.88 -9.98 6.58
N GLN A 85 -4.95 -11.32 6.51
CA GLN A 85 -5.07 -12.19 7.68
C GLN A 85 -3.91 -11.96 8.65
N LYS A 86 -2.68 -11.94 8.15
CA LYS A 86 -1.49 -11.72 8.97
C LYS A 86 -1.51 -10.37 9.69
N ALA A 87 -1.97 -9.30 9.03
CA ALA A 87 -2.09 -7.99 9.66
C ALA A 87 -3.16 -7.97 10.76
N ILE A 88 -4.32 -8.60 10.52
CA ILE A 88 -5.41 -8.70 11.51
C ILE A 88 -5.00 -9.55 12.71
N GLU A 89 -4.31 -10.68 12.50
CA GLU A 89 -3.79 -11.52 13.58
C GLU A 89 -2.74 -10.78 14.42
N SER A 90 -1.87 -10.00 13.78
CA SER A 90 -0.91 -9.13 14.46
C SER A 90 -1.62 -8.09 15.33
N LEU A 91 -2.69 -7.46 14.83
CA LEU A 91 -3.51 -6.55 15.62
C LEU A 91 -4.19 -7.26 16.80
N ARG A 92 -4.79 -8.44 16.59
CA ARG A 92 -5.44 -9.21 17.67
C ARG A 92 -4.48 -9.57 18.80
N SER A 93 -3.30 -10.05 18.44
CA SER A 93 -2.30 -10.54 19.40
C SER A 93 -1.65 -9.42 20.20
N THR A 94 -1.46 -8.25 19.60
CA THR A 94 -0.72 -7.13 20.22
C THR A 94 -1.61 -6.01 20.74
N GLY A 95 -2.82 -5.87 20.20
CA GLY A 95 -3.67 -4.69 20.39
C GLY A 95 -3.10 -3.42 19.75
N GLN A 96 -2.03 -3.52 18.95
CA GLN A 96 -1.30 -2.39 18.38
C GLN A 96 -1.36 -2.43 16.85
N SER A 97 -1.83 -1.33 16.24
CA SER A 97 -1.86 -1.17 14.78
C SER A 97 -0.49 -0.89 14.16
N TYR A 98 0.53 -0.64 14.98
CA TYR A 98 1.92 -0.54 14.58
C TYR A 98 2.81 -1.25 15.60
N ASN A 99 3.41 -2.36 15.16
CA ASN A 99 4.29 -3.22 15.94
C ASN A 99 5.40 -3.75 15.02
N ASP A 100 6.37 -4.48 15.58
CA ASP A 100 7.54 -4.96 14.83
C ASP A 100 7.18 -5.80 13.62
N GLN A 101 6.19 -6.71 13.73
CA GLN A 101 5.77 -7.54 12.60
C GLN A 101 5.18 -6.68 11.47
N VAL A 102 4.34 -5.69 11.81
CA VAL A 102 3.75 -4.77 10.83
C VAL A 102 4.83 -3.89 10.20
N LYS A 103 5.77 -3.37 11.00
CA LYS A 103 6.93 -2.59 10.54
C LYS A 103 7.79 -3.39 9.55
N GLN A 104 8.13 -4.63 9.89
CA GLN A 104 8.93 -5.50 9.01
C GLN A 104 8.18 -5.85 7.72
N THR A 105 6.88 -6.12 7.79
CA THR A 105 6.04 -6.33 6.59
C THR A 105 6.07 -5.11 5.67
N HIS A 106 5.91 -3.90 6.24
CA HIS A 106 5.99 -2.66 5.48
C HIS A 106 7.35 -2.46 4.82
N ILE A 107 8.43 -2.69 5.56
CA ILE A 107 9.80 -2.50 5.07
C ILE A 107 10.10 -3.46 3.93
N ALA A 108 9.81 -4.75 4.12
CA ALA A 108 10.04 -5.78 3.11
C ALA A 108 9.20 -5.54 1.85
N GLY A 109 7.92 -5.20 2.02
CA GLY A 109 7.01 -4.86 0.93
C GLY A 109 7.51 -3.65 0.14
N THR A 110 7.83 -2.56 0.83
CA THR A 110 8.30 -1.32 0.19
C THR A 110 9.61 -1.53 -0.55
N LYS A 111 10.56 -2.29 0.02
CA LYS A 111 11.80 -2.65 -0.67
C LYS A 111 11.52 -3.39 -1.98
N LYS A 112 10.64 -4.40 -1.96
CA LYS A 112 10.24 -5.14 -3.15
C LYS A 112 9.58 -4.23 -4.19
N SER A 113 8.73 -3.29 -3.77
CA SER A 113 8.12 -2.31 -4.69
C SER A 113 9.14 -1.38 -5.34
N ILE A 114 10.16 -0.95 -4.58
CA ILE A 114 11.26 -0.13 -5.12
C ILE A 114 12.08 -0.95 -6.13
N GLU A 115 12.45 -2.18 -5.79
CA GLU A 115 13.18 -3.09 -6.68
C GLU A 115 12.39 -3.39 -7.97
N GLN A 116 11.07 -3.57 -7.86
CA GLN A 116 10.22 -3.72 -9.04
C GLN A 116 10.23 -2.45 -9.88
N LEU A 117 10.08 -1.28 -9.27
CA LEU A 117 10.02 -0.02 -10.02
C LEU A 117 11.35 0.30 -10.72
N THR A 118 12.49 0.14 -10.03
CA THR A 118 13.81 0.53 -10.55
C THR A 118 14.53 -0.60 -11.27
N GLY A 119 14.48 -1.82 -10.72
CA GLY A 119 15.24 -2.98 -11.20
C GLY A 119 14.60 -3.69 -12.39
N SER A 120 13.27 -3.64 -12.55
CA SER A 120 12.62 -4.19 -13.75
C SER A 120 12.69 -3.27 -14.96
N GLY A 121 13.27 -2.08 -14.82
CA GLY A 121 13.27 -1.06 -15.86
C GLY A 121 11.95 -0.30 -16.01
N GLN A 122 10.89 -0.67 -15.26
CA GLN A 122 9.57 -0.01 -15.33
C GLN A 122 9.65 1.52 -15.24
N LEU A 123 10.48 2.05 -14.34
CA LEU A 123 10.68 3.49 -14.18
C LEU A 123 11.32 4.15 -15.42
N PHE A 124 12.06 3.40 -16.22
CA PHE A 124 12.77 3.85 -17.41
C PHE A 124 12.07 3.46 -18.72
N GLU A 125 10.94 2.77 -18.66
CA GLU A 125 10.16 2.43 -19.86
C GLU A 125 9.64 3.71 -20.53
N PRO A 126 9.97 3.97 -21.81
CA PRO A 126 9.50 5.13 -22.53
C PRO A 126 8.04 4.95 -22.97
N THR A 127 7.35 6.06 -23.25
CA THR A 127 6.05 6.00 -23.91
C THR A 127 6.19 5.37 -25.30
N ARG A 128 5.40 4.33 -25.56
CA ARG A 128 5.38 3.61 -26.84
C ARG A 128 4.12 3.98 -27.62
N VAL A 129 4.25 4.09 -28.93
CA VAL A 129 3.13 4.34 -29.83
C VAL A 129 3.03 3.17 -30.79
N SER A 130 1.88 2.51 -30.82
CA SER A 130 1.56 1.45 -31.78
C SER A 130 0.30 1.81 -32.57
N THR A 131 0.06 1.11 -33.68
CA THR A 131 -1.14 1.31 -34.51
C THR A 131 -1.86 -0.01 -34.66
N HIS A 132 -3.16 -0.02 -34.37
CA HIS A 132 -4.02 -1.19 -34.54
C HIS A 132 -5.31 -0.79 -35.26
N SER A 133 -5.57 -1.38 -36.43
CA SER A 133 -6.80 -1.15 -37.22
C SER A 133 -7.18 0.34 -37.40
N ASN A 134 -6.20 1.17 -37.76
CA ASN A 134 -6.29 2.64 -37.92
C ASN A 134 -6.44 3.47 -36.62
N MET A 135 -6.33 2.87 -35.44
CA MET A 135 -6.20 3.60 -34.17
C MET A 135 -4.75 3.64 -33.71
N LYS A 136 -4.29 4.81 -33.27
CA LYS A 136 -3.02 4.94 -32.53
C LYS A 136 -3.24 4.59 -31.07
N ILE A 137 -2.47 3.65 -30.55
CA ILE A 137 -2.45 3.26 -29.15
C ILE A 137 -1.20 3.88 -28.53
N TYR A 138 -1.38 4.60 -27.43
CA TYR A 138 -0.31 5.21 -26.65
C TYR A 138 -0.17 4.42 -25.34
N GLU A 139 0.93 3.69 -25.21
CA GLU A 139 1.31 3.01 -23.97
C GLU A 139 2.23 3.95 -23.20
N LEU A 140 1.67 4.63 -22.19
CA LEU A 140 2.42 5.59 -21.39
C LEU A 140 3.49 4.87 -20.57
N GLY A 141 4.74 5.23 -20.81
CA GLY A 141 5.88 4.76 -20.04
C GLY A 141 6.14 5.65 -18.84
N MET A 142 6.85 5.15 -17.83
CA MET A 142 7.18 5.95 -16.64
C MET A 142 8.42 6.84 -16.83
N ALA A 143 9.16 6.70 -17.94
CA ALA A 143 10.34 7.52 -18.21
C ALA A 143 10.01 9.02 -18.23
N ASP A 144 8.85 9.39 -18.77
CA ASP A 144 8.39 10.78 -18.83
C ASP A 144 8.10 11.36 -17.43
N MET A 145 7.91 10.48 -16.44
CA MET A 145 7.64 10.83 -15.03
C MET A 145 8.90 10.81 -14.17
N LEU A 146 10.08 10.48 -14.72
CA LEU A 146 11.34 10.36 -13.97
C LEU A 146 11.67 11.61 -13.16
N GLY A 147 11.43 12.81 -13.72
CA GLY A 147 11.68 14.08 -13.03
C GLY A 147 10.87 14.25 -11.75
N VAL A 148 9.71 13.60 -11.65
CA VAL A 148 8.81 13.66 -10.48
C VAL A 148 8.98 12.45 -9.58
N LEU A 149 9.02 11.24 -10.16
CA LEU A 149 9.10 9.98 -9.42
C LEU A 149 10.49 9.71 -8.85
N GLY A 150 11.56 10.03 -9.59
CA GLY A 150 12.94 9.75 -9.18
C GLY A 150 13.26 10.32 -7.79
N PRO A 151 13.04 11.63 -7.53
CA PRO A 151 13.23 12.21 -6.20
C PRO A 151 12.40 11.53 -5.11
N LYS A 152 11.16 11.14 -5.40
CA LYS A 152 10.26 10.49 -4.44
C LYS A 152 10.67 9.08 -4.08
N VAL A 153 11.15 8.31 -5.06
CA VAL A 153 11.72 6.97 -4.83
C VAL A 153 13.01 7.09 -4.03
N ASN A 154 13.88 8.05 -4.35
CA ASN A 154 15.11 8.28 -3.57
C ASN A 154 14.81 8.70 -2.12
N GLU A 155 13.80 9.54 -1.90
CA GLU A 155 13.31 9.91 -0.58
C GLU A 155 12.80 8.68 0.19
N ALA A 156 12.01 7.83 -0.48
CA ALA A 156 11.50 6.58 0.10
C ALA A 156 12.62 5.62 0.51
N VAL A 157 13.66 5.45 -0.32
CA VAL A 157 14.84 4.62 0.00
C VAL A 157 15.52 5.11 1.28
N LYS A 158 15.80 6.41 1.39
CA LYS A 158 16.44 6.98 2.58
C LYS A 158 15.64 6.74 3.85
N LYS A 159 14.34 7.04 3.81
CA LYS A 159 13.45 6.85 4.97
C LYS A 159 13.32 5.38 5.36
N LEU A 160 13.35 4.46 4.38
CA LEU A 160 13.33 3.03 4.63
C LEU A 160 14.58 2.54 5.36
N ASP A 161 15.75 3.11 5.05
CA ASP A 161 17.00 2.77 5.73
C ASP A 161 17.05 3.31 7.14
N ASP A 162 16.41 4.44 7.42
CA ASP A 162 16.28 4.96 8.79
C ASP A 162 15.35 4.09 9.64
N LEU A 163 14.22 3.62 9.08
CA LEU A 163 13.31 2.69 9.75
C LEU A 163 13.97 1.35 10.13
N LYS A 164 15.04 0.92 9.44
CA LYS A 164 15.77 -0.32 9.78
C LYS A 164 16.74 -0.17 10.95
N LYS A 165 17.13 1.07 11.30
CA LYS A 165 18.10 1.36 12.36
C LYS A 165 17.44 1.52 13.74
N GLU A 166 16.14 1.80 13.74
CA GLU A 166 15.26 1.87 14.92
C GLU A 166 14.76 0.50 15.33
#